data_AF-A0A6S7FNC2-F1
#
_entry.id   AF-A0A6S7FNC2-F1
#
_cell.length_a   1.000
_cell.length_b   1.000
_cell.length_c   1.000
_cell.angle_alpha   90.00
_cell.angle_beta   90.00
_cell.angle_gamma   90.00
#
_symmetry.space_group_name_H-M   'P 1'
#
loop_
_entity.id
_entity.type
_entity.pdbx_description
1 polymer ?
#
loop_
_entity_poly.entity_id
_entity_poly.type
_entity_poly.pdbx_seq_one_letter_code
_entity_poly.pdbx_strand_id
1 'polypeptide(L)'
;MTGKKELFMLITGLVLLIFDLVTDIVVAVRYGLKGDYWWFGLTLFFIIVPLFIVSIVAFFQADDGFCGLSCCLLFVCSSIFVRYVEEFKYWKQRYRDNSPCGKSGGNCMECNCLDCRLYRVAIPESNDSAYKLAWLRYLETLTESTPQWCLQIYIMLHQWDFPWLTVLSAVISLLSLAWSITALEKARADKDSQNFTLAATVVFFTSQLFSLLSRLFAISAFAYVFKEHVFTALAVHWLMVHVVSWFIDF
;
A
#
# COMPACT_ATOMS: atom_id res chain seq x y z
N MET A 1 23.91 5.08 -13.46
CA MET A 1 23.41 4.98 -12.08
C MET A 1 22.40 3.84 -12.00
N THR A 2 22.89 2.67 -11.61
CA THR A 2 22.10 1.48 -11.33
C THR A 2 21.16 1.78 -10.15
N GLY A 3 19.88 1.41 -10.22
CA GLY A 3 18.92 1.58 -9.10
C GLY A 3 18.01 2.82 -9.09
N LYS A 4 18.08 3.70 -10.10
CA LYS A 4 17.17 4.87 -10.20
C LYS A 4 15.68 4.48 -10.25
N LYS A 5 15.35 3.36 -10.90
CA LYS A 5 13.97 2.88 -11.05
C LYS A 5 13.39 2.44 -9.71
N GLU A 6 14.14 1.63 -8.96
CA GLU A 6 13.76 1.16 -7.61
C GLU A 6 13.55 2.33 -6.64
N LEU A 7 14.45 3.32 -6.66
CA LEU A 7 14.30 4.54 -5.86
C LEU A 7 13.02 5.29 -6.22
N PHE A 8 12.75 5.45 -7.51
CA PHE A 8 11.57 6.16 -7.98
C PHE A 8 10.28 5.48 -7.48
N MET A 9 10.21 4.15 -7.48
CA MET A 9 9.01 3.45 -7.01
C MET A 9 8.83 3.55 -5.49
N LEU A 10 9.93 3.45 -4.73
CA LEU A 10 9.90 3.64 -3.28
C LEU A 10 9.41 5.05 -2.91
N ILE A 11 9.96 6.08 -3.56
CA ILE A 11 9.54 7.48 -3.35
C ILE A 11 8.08 7.68 -3.76
N THR A 12 7.66 7.14 -4.91
CA THR A 12 6.27 7.27 -5.38
C THR A 12 5.29 6.66 -4.36
N GLY A 13 5.60 5.48 -3.82
CA GLY A 13 4.78 4.85 -2.79
C GLY A 13 4.69 5.67 -1.50
N LEU A 14 5.81 6.22 -1.04
CA LEU A 14 5.87 7.07 0.15
C LEU A 14 5.09 8.39 -0.03
N VAL A 15 5.22 9.01 -1.21
CA VAL A 15 4.53 10.25 -1.55
C VAL A 15 3.03 10.01 -1.58
N LEU A 16 2.57 8.94 -2.24
CA LEU A 16 1.15 8.57 -2.26
C LEU A 16 0.60 8.31 -0.86
N LEU A 17 1.36 7.65 0.02
CA LEU A 17 0.99 7.45 1.44
C LEU A 17 0.73 8.77 2.15
N ILE A 18 1.69 9.69 2.08
CA ILE A 18 1.58 10.97 2.78
C ILE A 18 0.40 11.77 2.22
N PHE A 19 0.24 11.82 0.89
CA PHE A 19 -0.87 12.55 0.28
C PHE A 19 -2.22 11.97 0.68
N ASP A 20 -2.40 10.65 0.61
CA ASP A 20 -3.65 9.97 0.98
C ASP A 20 -4.07 10.31 2.42
N LEU A 21 -3.14 10.10 3.37
CA LEU A 21 -3.35 10.40 4.79
C LEU A 21 -3.68 11.88 5.04
N VAL A 22 -2.92 12.79 4.42
CA VAL A 22 -3.15 14.24 4.59
C VAL A 22 -4.52 14.63 4.02
N THR A 23 -4.87 14.15 2.83
CA THR A 23 -6.17 14.48 2.22
C THR A 23 -7.34 13.93 3.02
N ASP A 24 -7.21 12.72 3.57
CA ASP A 24 -8.24 12.11 4.40
C ASP A 24 -8.45 12.84 5.73
N ILE A 25 -7.36 13.28 6.39
CA ILE A 25 -7.45 14.11 7.59
C ILE A 25 -8.11 15.46 7.29
N VAL A 26 -7.75 16.11 6.18
CA VAL A 26 -8.35 17.39 5.76
C VAL A 26 -9.85 17.23 5.51
N VAL A 27 -10.27 16.15 4.86
CA VAL A 27 -11.68 15.83 4.61
C VAL A 27 -12.42 15.59 5.93
N ALA A 28 -11.85 14.82 6.86
CA ALA A 28 -12.44 14.59 8.18
C ALA A 28 -12.64 15.91 8.95
N VAL A 29 -11.59 16.74 9.06
CA VAL A 29 -11.69 18.05 9.74
C VAL A 29 -12.78 18.93 9.14
N ARG A 30 -12.93 18.91 7.80
CA ARG A 30 -13.98 19.67 7.12
C ARG A 30 -15.39 19.22 7.52
N TYR A 31 -15.63 17.93 7.66
CA TYR A 31 -16.92 17.42 8.15
C TYR A 31 -17.16 17.81 9.60
N GLY A 32 -16.12 17.77 10.44
CA GLY A 32 -16.21 18.25 11.83
C GLY A 32 -16.59 19.73 11.92
N LEU A 33 -15.98 20.59 11.09
CA LEU A 33 -16.28 22.03 11.06
C LEU A 33 -17.68 22.35 10.50
N LYS A 34 -18.19 21.53 9.57
CA LYS A 34 -19.55 21.66 9.04
C LYS A 34 -20.65 21.22 10.03
N GLY A 35 -20.29 20.59 11.16
CA GLY A 35 -21.23 20.06 12.14
C GLY A 35 -21.80 18.68 11.79
N ASP A 36 -21.29 18.05 10.72
CA ASP A 36 -21.70 16.72 10.26
C ASP A 36 -20.96 15.62 11.04
N TYR A 37 -21.25 15.53 12.35
CA TYR A 37 -20.52 14.63 13.27
C TYR A 37 -20.59 13.15 12.89
N TRP A 38 -21.65 12.72 12.20
CA TRP A 38 -21.78 11.34 11.73
C TRP A 38 -20.74 11.00 10.65
N TRP A 39 -20.64 11.84 9.61
CA TRP A 39 -19.67 11.67 8.53
C TRP A 39 -18.24 11.87 9.02
N PHE A 40 -18.05 12.79 9.96
CA PHE A 40 -16.78 12.96 10.66
C PHE A 40 -16.35 11.69 11.41
N GLY A 41 -17.23 11.11 12.23
CA GLY A 41 -16.91 9.89 12.98
C GLY A 41 -16.59 8.70 12.08
N LEU A 42 -17.32 8.57 10.97
CA LEU A 42 -17.16 7.48 10.01
C LEU A 42 -15.83 7.59 9.22
N THR A 43 -15.46 8.80 8.79
CA THR A 43 -14.16 9.05 8.17
C THR A 43 -13.00 8.85 9.16
N LEU A 44 -13.15 9.31 10.40
CA LEU A 44 -12.14 9.09 11.43
C LEU A 44 -11.95 7.60 11.77
N PHE A 45 -13.03 6.82 11.79
CA PHE A 45 -12.98 5.37 12.02
C PHE A 45 -12.12 4.66 10.96
N PHE A 46 -12.32 5.00 9.68
CA PHE A 46 -11.55 4.42 8.57
C PHE A 46 -10.10 4.91 8.50
N ILE A 47 -9.74 5.98 9.21
CA ILE A 47 -8.33 6.36 9.38
C ILE A 47 -7.71 5.57 10.55
N ILE A 48 -8.37 5.53 11.72
CA ILE A 48 -7.77 4.97 12.94
C ILE A 48 -7.68 3.44 12.90
N VAL A 49 -8.71 2.74 12.43
CA VAL A 49 -8.75 1.28 12.47
C VAL A 49 -7.68 0.63 11.60
N PRO A 50 -7.49 1.05 10.33
CA PRO A 50 -6.39 0.56 9.48
C PRO A 50 -5.01 0.79 10.07
N LEU A 51 -4.75 1.98 10.64
CA LEU A 51 -3.49 2.26 11.34
C LEU A 51 -3.22 1.25 12.46
N PHE A 52 -4.26 0.89 13.21
CA PHE A 52 -4.15 -0.13 14.25
C PHE A 52 -3.88 -1.53 13.68
N ILE A 53 -4.61 -1.94 12.63
CA ILE A 53 -4.43 -3.23 11.96
C ILE A 53 -3.00 -3.36 11.41
N VAL A 54 -2.53 -2.37 10.65
CA VAL A 54 -1.20 -2.35 10.04
C VAL A 54 -0.12 -2.37 11.11
N SER A 55 -0.34 -1.68 12.23
CA SER A 55 0.59 -1.71 13.37
C SER A 55 0.71 -3.09 14.01
N ILE A 56 -0.41 -3.82 14.15
CA ILE A 56 -0.39 -5.21 14.64
C ILE A 56 0.37 -6.11 13.67
N VAL A 57 0.08 -6.02 12.37
CA VAL A 57 0.76 -6.85 11.36
C VAL A 57 2.25 -6.53 11.30
N ALA A 58 2.63 -5.25 11.37
CA ALA A 58 4.02 -4.82 11.38
C ALA A 58 4.77 -5.35 12.61
N PHE A 59 4.10 -5.46 13.75
CA PHE A 59 4.64 -6.05 14.98
C PHE A 59 4.91 -7.55 14.80
N PHE A 60 3.95 -8.31 14.26
CA PHE A 60 4.15 -9.74 13.99
C PHE A 60 5.25 -10.00 12.95
N GLN A 61 5.49 -9.08 12.02
CA GLN A 61 6.59 -9.20 11.05
C GLN A 61 7.96 -8.85 11.63
N ALA A 62 8.04 -8.23 12.82
CA ALA A 62 9.28 -7.74 13.43
C ALA A 62 9.98 -8.80 14.31
N ASP A 63 9.80 -10.09 14.03
CA ASP A 63 10.20 -11.23 14.87
C ASP A 63 11.72 -11.38 15.14
N ASP A 64 12.55 -10.40 14.74
CA ASP A 64 13.95 -10.29 15.10
C ASP A 64 14.11 -9.27 16.24
N GLY A 65 14.19 -9.79 17.47
CA GLY A 65 14.18 -9.06 18.74
C GLY A 65 14.68 -7.60 18.75
N PHE A 66 13.75 -6.65 18.90
CA PHE A 66 14.03 -5.32 19.45
C PHE A 66 12.89 -4.77 20.33
N CYS A 67 13.07 -4.96 21.64
CA CYS A 67 12.82 -4.08 22.79
C CYS A 67 11.53 -3.21 22.91
N GLY A 68 10.63 -3.63 23.82
CA GLY A 68 10.01 -2.76 24.85
C GLY A 68 8.54 -2.34 24.70
N LEU A 69 7.73 -2.58 25.74
CA LEU A 69 6.31 -2.15 25.89
C LEU A 69 6.10 -0.63 25.72
N SER A 70 7.14 0.18 25.95
CA SER A 70 7.11 1.64 25.76
C SER A 70 7.30 2.08 24.30
N CYS A 71 7.81 1.21 23.42
CA CYS A 71 7.86 1.44 21.96
C CYS A 71 6.47 1.25 21.33
N CYS A 72 5.61 0.39 21.88
CA CYS A 72 4.34 -0.01 21.28
C CYS A 72 3.32 1.13 21.08
N LEU A 73 3.25 2.11 21.99
CA LEU A 73 2.28 3.22 21.90
C LEU A 73 2.76 4.39 21.03
N LEU A 74 4.08 4.58 20.90
CA LEU A 74 4.68 5.49 19.93
C LEU A 74 4.69 4.90 18.51
N PHE A 75 4.49 3.58 18.37
CA PHE A 75 4.58 2.83 17.11
C PHE A 75 3.39 2.98 16.17
N VAL A 76 2.19 3.31 16.68
CA VAL A 76 0.95 3.18 15.89
C VAL A 76 0.94 4.08 14.65
N CYS A 77 1.57 5.26 14.72
CA CYS A 77 1.67 6.16 13.57
C CYS A 77 3.03 6.11 12.85
N SER A 78 4.09 5.56 13.48
CA SER A 78 5.44 5.54 12.90
C SER A 78 5.83 4.21 12.29
N SER A 79 5.06 3.13 12.50
CA SER A 79 5.42 1.76 12.08
C SER A 79 5.73 1.68 10.58
N ILE A 80 4.86 2.23 9.73
CA ILE A 80 5.07 2.22 8.28
C ILE A 80 6.22 3.13 7.84
N PHE A 81 6.36 4.30 8.48
CA PHE A 81 7.46 5.23 8.18
C PHE A 81 8.82 4.62 8.56
N VAL A 82 8.91 3.89 9.66
CA VAL A 82 10.13 3.16 10.06
C VAL A 82 10.49 2.12 8.99
N ARG A 83 9.51 1.36 8.47
CA ARG A 83 9.74 0.41 7.38
C ARG A 83 10.20 1.08 6.08
N TYR A 84 9.63 2.23 5.72
CA TYR A 84 10.13 3.02 4.58
C TYR A 84 11.57 3.51 4.79
N VAL A 85 11.95 3.89 6.01
CA VAL A 85 13.33 4.29 6.36
C VAL A 85 14.28 3.09 6.29
N GLU A 86 13.87 1.90 6.75
CA GLU A 86 14.63 0.66 6.62
C GLU A 86 14.86 0.30 5.15
N GLU A 87 13.83 0.33 4.32
CA GLU A 87 13.96 0.11 2.88
C GLU A 87 14.88 1.12 2.21
N PHE A 88 14.84 2.38 2.65
CA PHE A 88 15.77 3.39 2.15
C PHE A 88 17.23 3.08 2.53
N LYS A 89 17.47 2.51 3.72
CA LYS A 89 18.80 2.04 4.14
C LYS A 89 19.25 0.85 3.30
N TYR A 90 18.38 -0.15 3.08
CA TYR A 90 18.68 -1.31 2.25
C TYR A 90 18.94 -0.93 0.80
N TRP A 91 18.10 -0.08 0.20
CA TRP A 91 18.31 0.48 -1.13
C TRP A 91 19.66 1.20 -1.23
N LYS A 92 19.97 2.04 -0.24
CA LYS A 92 21.23 2.78 -0.19
C LYS A 92 22.40 1.81 -0.10
N GLN A 93 22.35 0.78 0.73
CA GLN A 93 23.39 -0.24 0.84
C GLN A 93 23.59 -1.00 -0.49
N ARG A 94 22.49 -1.37 -1.16
CA ARG A 94 22.48 -2.13 -2.42
C ARG A 94 23.07 -1.38 -3.62
N TYR A 95 22.80 -0.07 -3.71
CA TYR A 95 23.19 0.74 -4.89
C TYR A 95 24.34 1.71 -4.66
N ARG A 96 24.72 1.97 -3.40
CA ARG A 96 25.94 2.71 -3.06
C ARG A 96 27.17 1.79 -3.01
N ASP A 97 27.04 0.56 -3.48
CA ASP A 97 27.98 -0.50 -3.15
C ASP A 97 29.44 -0.11 -3.49
N ASN A 98 30.23 0.04 -2.42
CA ASN A 98 31.62 0.47 -2.43
C ASN A 98 32.57 -0.72 -2.57
N SER A 99 32.02 -1.91 -2.85
CA SER A 99 32.74 -3.18 -2.86
C SER A 99 33.92 -3.13 -3.85
N PRO A 100 35.14 -3.53 -3.43
CA PRO A 100 36.33 -3.48 -4.27
C PRO A 100 36.15 -4.22 -5.60
N CYS A 101 35.43 -5.35 -5.56
CA CYS A 101 35.14 -6.19 -6.72
C CYS A 101 34.15 -5.55 -7.70
N GLY A 102 33.15 -4.79 -7.21
CA GLY A 102 32.21 -4.04 -8.04
C GLY A 102 32.88 -2.86 -8.76
N LYS A 103 33.84 -2.19 -8.10
CA LYS A 103 34.65 -1.11 -8.70
C LYS A 103 35.61 -1.63 -9.77
N SER A 104 36.07 -2.87 -9.63
CA SER A 104 36.97 -3.52 -10.60
C SER A 104 36.24 -4.12 -11.82
N GLY A 105 34.92 -3.91 -11.94
CA GLY A 105 34.13 -4.45 -13.05
C GLY A 105 33.87 -5.97 -13.00
N GLY A 106 34.15 -6.62 -11.86
CA GLY A 106 33.95 -8.05 -11.67
C GLY A 106 32.52 -8.40 -11.25
N ASN A 107 32.04 -9.59 -11.64
CA ASN A 107 30.74 -10.10 -11.20
C ASN A 107 30.83 -10.63 -9.76
N CYS A 108 30.14 -9.98 -8.82
CA CYS A 108 30.11 -10.39 -7.40
C CYS A 108 29.44 -11.75 -7.16
N MET A 109 28.74 -12.31 -8.16
CA MET A 109 28.21 -13.67 -8.08
C MET A 109 29.30 -14.74 -8.15
N GLU A 110 30.43 -14.44 -8.79
CA GLU A 110 31.49 -15.41 -9.08
C GLU A 110 32.69 -15.28 -8.13
N CYS A 111 32.86 -14.10 -7.51
CA CYS A 111 33.92 -13.84 -6.54
C CYS A 111 33.62 -14.47 -5.16
N ASN A 112 34.64 -14.99 -4.48
CA ASN A 112 34.55 -15.63 -3.17
C ASN A 112 35.11 -14.76 -2.00
N CYS A 113 35.26 -13.44 -2.20
CA CYS A 113 35.70 -12.56 -1.12
C CYS A 113 34.61 -12.35 -0.05
N LEU A 114 35.01 -11.90 1.15
CA LEU A 114 34.07 -11.65 2.25
C LEU A 114 33.00 -10.61 1.86
N ASP A 115 33.38 -9.55 1.14
CA ASP A 115 32.45 -8.51 0.69
C ASP A 115 31.39 -9.05 -0.27
N CYS A 116 31.77 -9.87 -1.26
CA CYS A 116 30.82 -10.50 -2.19
C CYS A 116 29.93 -11.53 -1.48
N ARG A 117 30.44 -12.21 -0.45
CA ARG A 117 29.63 -13.11 0.39
C ARG A 117 28.57 -12.33 1.18
N LEU A 118 28.96 -11.23 1.83
CA LEU A 118 28.05 -10.35 2.55
C LEU A 118 27.01 -9.73 1.60
N TYR A 119 27.44 -9.29 0.42
CA TYR A 119 26.55 -8.80 -0.63
C TYR A 119 25.51 -9.86 -1.02
N ARG A 120 25.93 -11.10 -1.28
CA ARG A 120 25.05 -12.22 -1.67
C ARG A 120 24.01 -12.56 -0.60
N VAL A 121 24.40 -12.50 0.68
CA VAL A 121 23.48 -12.73 1.81
C VAL A 121 22.50 -11.57 1.97
N ALA A 122 22.93 -10.33 1.73
CA ALA A 122 22.07 -9.14 1.83
C ALA A 122 21.00 -9.06 0.71
N ILE A 123 21.15 -9.77 -0.41
CA ILE A 123 20.15 -9.78 -1.49
C ILE A 123 18.79 -10.34 -1.06
N PRO A 124 18.68 -11.61 -0.63
CA PRO A 124 17.40 -12.19 -0.24
C PRO A 124 16.78 -11.44 0.95
N GLU A 125 17.59 -10.95 1.89
CA GLU A 125 17.12 -10.14 3.03
C GLU A 125 16.50 -8.82 2.58
N SER A 126 17.11 -8.13 1.61
CA SER A 126 16.54 -6.91 1.03
C SER A 126 15.25 -7.17 0.25
N ASN A 127 15.18 -8.26 -0.53
CA ASN A 127 13.96 -8.61 -1.27
C ASN A 127 12.82 -8.99 -0.33
N ASP A 128 13.10 -9.69 0.78
CA ASP A 128 12.10 -10.03 1.78
C ASP A 128 11.58 -8.79 2.53
N SER A 129 12.48 -7.85 2.85
CA SER A 129 12.11 -6.58 3.49
C SER A 129 11.23 -5.71 2.56
N ALA A 130 11.57 -5.62 1.27
CA ALA A 130 10.77 -4.91 0.28
C ALA A 130 9.37 -5.53 0.12
N TYR A 131 9.28 -6.86 0.11
CA TYR A 131 8.00 -7.58 0.08
C TYR A 131 7.16 -7.32 1.34
N LYS A 132 7.76 -7.36 2.53
CA LYS A 132 7.08 -7.04 3.79
C LYS A 132 6.52 -5.62 3.79
N LEU A 133 7.29 -4.63 3.33
CA LEU A 133 6.79 -3.25 3.18
C LEU A 133 5.62 -3.18 2.19
N ALA A 134 5.76 -3.77 1.00
CA ALA A 134 4.73 -3.71 -0.03
C ALA A 134 3.42 -4.39 0.43
N TRP A 135 3.53 -5.49 1.19
CA TRP A 135 2.40 -6.17 1.79
C TRP A 135 1.70 -5.32 2.87
N LEU A 136 2.46 -4.68 3.77
CA LEU A 136 1.90 -3.77 4.77
C LEU A 136 1.16 -2.60 4.11
N ARG A 137 1.76 -2.00 3.08
CA ARG A 137 1.16 -0.90 2.32
C ARG A 137 -0.11 -1.34 1.59
N TYR A 138 -0.11 -2.54 1.02
CA TYR A 138 -1.31 -3.12 0.41
C TYR A 138 -2.43 -3.27 1.45
N LEU A 139 -2.15 -3.85 2.63
CA LEU A 139 -3.15 -4.01 3.69
C LEU A 139 -3.70 -2.68 4.18
N GLU A 140 -2.84 -1.67 4.37
CA GLU A 140 -3.24 -0.32 4.74
C GLU A 140 -4.23 0.25 3.72
N THR A 141 -3.84 0.33 2.45
CA THR A 141 -4.71 0.89 1.39
C THR A 141 -5.99 0.08 1.17
N LEU A 142 -5.96 -1.23 1.42
CA LEU A 142 -7.15 -2.08 1.33
C LEU A 142 -8.12 -1.79 2.49
N THR A 143 -7.61 -1.57 3.70
CA THR A 143 -8.42 -1.36 4.90
C THR A 143 -8.83 0.10 5.12
N GLU A 144 -8.05 1.07 4.62
CA GLU A 144 -8.30 2.52 4.67
C GLU A 144 -8.86 3.02 3.33
N SER A 145 -8.01 3.11 2.30
CA SER A 145 -8.33 3.81 1.05
C SER A 145 -9.54 3.22 0.32
N THR A 146 -9.74 1.90 0.38
CA THR A 146 -10.88 1.23 -0.30
C THR A 146 -12.25 1.63 0.30
N PRO A 147 -12.53 1.39 1.60
CA PRO A 147 -13.79 1.82 2.18
C PRO A 147 -13.93 3.35 2.26
N GLN A 148 -12.84 4.07 2.49
CA GLN A 148 -12.82 5.54 2.49
C GLN A 148 -13.26 6.10 1.14
N TRP A 149 -12.77 5.54 0.03
CA TRP A 149 -13.18 5.93 -1.31
C TRP A 149 -14.68 5.71 -1.54
N CYS A 150 -15.19 4.53 -1.17
CA CYS A 150 -16.62 4.22 -1.28
C CYS A 150 -17.47 5.20 -0.45
N LEU A 151 -17.01 5.53 0.75
CA LEU A 151 -17.67 6.48 1.64
C LEU A 151 -17.67 7.89 1.06
N GLN A 152 -16.55 8.38 0.52
CA GLN A 152 -16.44 9.70 -0.08
C GLN A 152 -17.37 9.86 -1.29
N ILE A 153 -17.42 8.84 -2.16
CA ILE A 153 -18.35 8.82 -3.31
C ILE A 153 -19.80 8.79 -2.84
N TYR A 154 -20.11 7.96 -1.83
CA TYR A 154 -21.44 7.90 -1.23
C TYR A 154 -21.89 9.27 -0.69
N ILE A 155 -21.04 9.96 0.06
CA ILE A 155 -21.38 11.27 0.65
C ILE A 155 -21.62 12.30 -0.45
N MET A 156 -20.77 12.34 -1.49
CA MET A 156 -20.94 13.26 -2.63
C MET A 156 -22.26 13.01 -3.36
N LEU A 157 -22.63 11.74 -3.59
CA LEU A 157 -23.92 11.39 -4.19
C LEU A 157 -25.11 11.71 -3.29
N HIS A 158 -24.95 11.56 -1.97
CA HIS A 158 -26.02 11.79 -1.00
C HIS A 158 -26.31 13.28 -0.77
N GLN A 159 -25.26 14.09 -0.64
CA GLN A 159 -25.37 15.53 -0.39
C GLN A 159 -25.55 16.33 -1.68
N TRP A 160 -25.35 15.72 -2.86
CA TRP A 160 -25.31 16.40 -4.16
C TRP A 160 -24.36 17.62 -4.18
N ASP A 161 -23.31 17.57 -3.35
CA ASP A 161 -22.24 18.56 -3.28
C ASP A 161 -20.92 17.87 -3.66
N PHE A 162 -20.18 18.47 -4.59
CA PHE A 162 -18.92 17.93 -5.12
C PHE A 162 -17.76 18.87 -4.78
N PRO A 163 -17.37 18.96 -3.50
CA PRO A 163 -16.23 19.76 -3.12
C PRO A 163 -14.95 19.20 -3.75
N TRP A 164 -14.20 20.06 -4.42
CA TRP A 164 -12.99 19.69 -5.15
C TRP A 164 -11.95 18.92 -4.30
N LEU A 165 -11.85 19.24 -3.00
CA LEU A 165 -10.96 18.54 -2.05
C LEU A 165 -11.34 17.08 -1.84
N THR A 166 -12.64 16.78 -1.71
CA THR A 166 -13.12 15.40 -1.52
C THR A 166 -12.96 14.60 -2.80
N VAL A 167 -13.18 15.23 -3.95
CA VAL A 167 -12.89 14.61 -5.26
C VAL A 167 -11.40 14.31 -5.39
N LEU A 168 -10.53 15.25 -5.02
CA LEU A 168 -9.08 15.06 -5.08
C LEU A 168 -8.62 13.94 -4.14
N SER A 169 -9.16 13.89 -2.91
CA SER A 169 -8.91 12.81 -1.95
C SER A 169 -9.28 11.46 -2.57
N ALA A 170 -10.49 11.34 -3.12
CA ALA A 170 -10.95 10.10 -3.75
C ALA A 170 -10.05 9.67 -4.93
N VAL A 171 -9.55 10.59 -5.75
CA VAL A 171 -8.61 10.26 -6.82
C VAL A 171 -7.27 9.78 -6.26
N ILE A 172 -6.72 10.47 -5.24
CA ILE A 172 -5.46 10.10 -4.60
C ILE A 172 -5.57 8.71 -3.95
N SER A 173 -6.65 8.42 -3.24
CA SER A 173 -6.90 7.12 -2.61
C SER A 173 -6.97 5.97 -3.61
N LEU A 174 -7.59 6.19 -4.79
CA LEU A 174 -7.57 5.20 -5.88
C LEU A 174 -6.17 4.97 -6.43
N LEU A 175 -5.40 6.05 -6.65
CA LEU A 175 -4.02 5.94 -7.15
C LEU A 175 -3.12 5.23 -6.13
N SER A 176 -3.29 5.55 -4.85
CA SER A 176 -2.64 4.94 -3.68
C SER A 176 -2.89 3.43 -3.65
N LEU A 177 -4.15 3.01 -3.78
CA LEU A 177 -4.55 1.60 -3.83
C LEU A 177 -4.05 0.86 -5.07
N ALA A 178 -4.16 1.45 -6.26
CA ALA A 178 -3.67 0.82 -7.49
C ALA A 178 -2.14 0.67 -7.47
N TRP A 179 -1.44 1.64 -6.88
CA TRP A 179 0.01 1.61 -6.74
C TRP A 179 0.47 0.56 -5.73
N SER A 180 -0.22 0.42 -4.59
CA SER A 180 0.14 -0.58 -3.56
C SER A 180 0.06 -2.01 -4.09
N ILE A 181 -0.98 -2.32 -4.87
CA ILE A 181 -1.15 -3.64 -5.52
C ILE A 181 -0.02 -3.89 -6.54
N THR A 182 0.31 -2.87 -7.35
CA THR A 182 1.40 -2.98 -8.33
C THR A 182 2.75 -3.18 -7.64
N ALA A 183 3.01 -2.45 -6.55
CA ALA A 183 4.24 -2.57 -5.77
C ALA A 183 4.35 -3.96 -5.12
N LEU A 184 3.26 -4.52 -4.61
CA LEU A 184 3.22 -5.86 -4.04
C LEU A 184 3.52 -6.93 -5.09
N GLU A 185 2.89 -6.86 -6.26
CA GLU A 185 3.09 -7.86 -7.31
C GLU A 185 4.53 -7.78 -7.86
N LYS A 186 5.06 -6.58 -8.01
CA LYS A 186 6.48 -6.41 -8.35
C LYS A 186 7.39 -7.00 -7.28
N ALA A 187 7.16 -6.71 -6.00
CA ALA A 187 7.99 -7.25 -4.92
C ALA A 187 7.92 -8.79 -4.83
N ARG A 188 6.76 -9.38 -5.17
CA ARG A 188 6.59 -10.82 -5.31
C ARG A 188 7.40 -11.37 -6.49
N ALA A 189 7.34 -10.72 -7.66
CA ALA A 189 8.12 -11.11 -8.84
C ALA A 189 9.63 -11.02 -8.58
N ASP A 190 10.10 -9.98 -7.90
CA ASP A 190 11.51 -9.81 -7.53
C ASP A 190 11.97 -10.89 -6.53
N LYS A 191 11.09 -11.38 -5.66
CA LYS A 191 11.34 -12.51 -4.76
C LYS A 191 11.46 -13.84 -5.52
N ASP A 192 10.68 -14.01 -6.58
CA ASP A 192 10.71 -15.19 -7.46
C ASP A 192 11.77 -15.10 -8.58
N SER A 193 12.68 -14.11 -8.50
CA SER A 193 13.74 -13.86 -9.51
C SER A 193 13.20 -13.63 -10.94
N GLN A 194 11.96 -13.16 -11.07
CA GLN A 194 11.36 -12.83 -12.35
C GLN A 194 11.66 -11.38 -12.73
N ASN A 195 12.03 -11.15 -14.00
CA ASN A 195 12.34 -9.81 -14.48
C ASN A 195 11.08 -9.02 -14.84
N PHE A 196 10.63 -8.15 -13.94
CA PHE A 196 9.51 -7.25 -14.21
C PHE A 196 9.98 -6.03 -15.03
N THR A 197 9.56 -5.96 -16.30
CA THR A 197 9.90 -4.81 -17.16
C THR A 197 9.10 -3.56 -16.74
N LEU A 198 9.69 -2.37 -16.89
CA LEU A 198 9.01 -1.10 -16.56
C LEU A 198 7.70 -0.94 -17.34
N ALA A 199 7.69 -1.29 -18.64
CA ALA A 199 6.48 -1.28 -19.46
C ALA A 199 5.39 -2.20 -18.88
N ALA A 200 5.75 -3.40 -18.43
CA ALA A 200 4.81 -4.33 -17.78
C ALA A 200 4.27 -3.74 -16.47
N THR A 201 5.10 -3.04 -15.69
CA THR A 201 4.67 -2.34 -14.46
C THR A 201 3.61 -1.28 -14.75
N VAL A 202 3.83 -0.47 -15.80
CA VAL A 202 2.89 0.61 -16.17
C VAL A 202 1.58 0.05 -16.70
N VAL A 203 1.64 -0.98 -17.55
CA VAL A 203 0.46 -1.66 -18.09
C VAL A 203 -0.34 -2.30 -16.95
N PHE A 204 0.34 -2.99 -16.02
CA PHE A 204 -0.29 -3.61 -14.87
C PHE A 204 -0.98 -2.58 -13.97
N PHE A 205 -0.27 -1.50 -13.59
CA PHE A 205 -0.83 -0.40 -12.81
C PHE A 205 -2.08 0.20 -13.46
N THR A 206 -1.99 0.49 -14.76
CA THR A 206 -3.09 1.10 -15.51
C THR A 206 -4.29 0.16 -15.56
N SER A 207 -4.06 -1.13 -15.83
CA SER A 207 -5.14 -2.13 -15.84
C SER A 207 -5.81 -2.25 -14.47
N GLN A 208 -5.03 -2.19 -13.39
CA GLN A 208 -5.54 -2.28 -12.04
C GLN A 208 -6.37 -1.05 -11.67
N LEU A 209 -5.95 0.13 -12.10
CA LEU A 209 -6.69 1.38 -11.88
C LEU A 209 -8.08 1.33 -12.50
N PHE A 210 -8.21 0.91 -13.76
CA PHE A 210 -9.52 0.78 -14.42
C PHE A 210 -10.40 -0.30 -13.77
N SER A 211 -9.80 -1.45 -13.41
CA SER A 211 -10.52 -2.54 -12.74
C SER A 211 -11.06 -2.10 -11.38
N LEU A 212 -10.23 -1.47 -10.55
CA LEU A 212 -10.64 -0.95 -9.24
C LEU A 212 -11.71 0.14 -9.37
N LEU A 213 -11.50 1.11 -10.26
CA LEU A 213 -12.45 2.22 -10.45
C LEU A 213 -13.84 1.70 -10.81
N SER A 214 -13.94 0.78 -11.78
CA SER A 214 -15.22 0.21 -12.20
C SER A 214 -15.93 -0.55 -11.07
N ARG A 215 -15.19 -1.34 -10.30
CA ARG A 215 -15.74 -2.14 -9.19
C ARG A 215 -16.19 -1.27 -8.03
N LEU A 216 -15.35 -0.35 -7.59
CA LEU A 216 -15.65 0.50 -6.43
C LEU A 216 -16.80 1.45 -6.76
N PHE A 217 -16.84 2.01 -7.98
CA PHE A 217 -17.95 2.84 -8.41
C PHE A 217 -19.26 2.05 -8.42
N ALA A 218 -19.25 0.81 -8.94
CA ALA A 218 -20.43 -0.05 -8.92
C ALA A 218 -20.93 -0.33 -7.49
N ILE A 219 -20.02 -0.64 -6.56
CA ILE A 219 -20.35 -0.85 -5.14
C ILE A 219 -20.96 0.43 -4.52
N SER A 220 -20.35 1.58 -4.79
CA SER A 220 -20.79 2.87 -4.23
C SER A 220 -22.15 3.31 -4.80
N ALA A 221 -22.36 3.14 -6.10
CA ALA A 221 -23.63 3.44 -6.76
C ALA A 221 -24.75 2.50 -6.27
N PHE A 222 -24.45 1.21 -6.12
CA PHE A 222 -25.39 0.25 -5.55
C PHE A 222 -25.76 0.61 -4.11
N ALA A 223 -24.77 1.00 -3.29
CA ALA A 223 -24.99 1.42 -1.92
C ALA A 223 -25.88 2.67 -1.80
N TYR A 224 -25.78 3.60 -2.76
CA TYR A 224 -26.64 4.78 -2.83
C TYR A 224 -28.11 4.43 -3.16
N VAL A 225 -28.34 3.50 -4.10
CA VAL A 225 -29.69 3.13 -4.56
C VAL A 225 -30.41 2.22 -3.55
N PHE A 226 -29.73 1.21 -3.00
CA PHE A 226 -30.34 0.18 -2.17
C PHE A 226 -29.90 0.30 -0.69
N LYS A 227 -30.30 1.39 -0.04
CA LYS A 227 -29.89 1.75 1.34
C LYS A 227 -30.00 0.62 2.39
N GLU A 228 -30.87 -0.39 2.21
CA GLU A 228 -31.04 -1.51 3.14
C GLU A 228 -30.52 -2.88 2.65
N HIS A 229 -30.09 -3.04 1.40
CA HIS A 229 -29.63 -4.32 0.85
C HIS A 229 -28.16 -4.32 0.40
N VAL A 230 -27.39 -3.32 0.83
CA VAL A 230 -25.96 -3.22 0.53
C VAL A 230 -25.19 -4.41 1.09
N PHE A 231 -25.47 -4.80 2.33
CA PHE A 231 -24.80 -5.91 3.00
C PHE A 231 -25.13 -7.27 2.37
N THR A 232 -26.36 -7.48 1.93
CA THR A 232 -26.76 -8.73 1.28
C THR A 232 -26.13 -8.87 -0.10
N ALA A 233 -26.09 -7.80 -0.91
CA ALA A 233 -25.44 -7.82 -2.21
C ALA A 233 -23.91 -7.98 -2.12
N LEU A 234 -23.26 -7.32 -1.15
CA LEU A 234 -21.83 -7.50 -0.86
C LEU A 234 -21.54 -8.93 -0.39
N ALA A 235 -22.37 -9.51 0.48
CA ALA A 235 -22.24 -10.89 0.92
C ALA A 235 -22.41 -11.88 -0.24
N VAL A 236 -23.38 -11.66 -1.13
CA VAL A 236 -23.58 -12.49 -2.32
C VAL A 236 -22.40 -12.35 -3.29
N HIS A 237 -21.90 -11.13 -3.53
CA HIS A 237 -20.74 -10.93 -4.39
C HIS A 237 -19.48 -11.59 -3.82
N TRP A 238 -19.23 -11.43 -2.51
CA TRP A 238 -18.12 -12.09 -1.80
C TRP A 238 -18.23 -13.61 -1.89
N LEU A 239 -19.41 -14.18 -1.65
CA LEU A 239 -19.65 -15.61 -1.81
C LEU A 239 -19.42 -16.08 -3.24
N MET A 240 -19.90 -15.34 -4.24
CA MET A 240 -19.70 -15.71 -5.65
C MET A 240 -18.22 -15.72 -6.03
N VAL A 241 -17.47 -14.69 -5.62
CA VAL A 241 -16.02 -14.61 -5.88
C VAL A 241 -15.28 -15.75 -5.19
N HIS A 242 -15.65 -16.10 -3.95
CA HIS A 242 -15.06 -17.24 -3.25
C HIS A 242 -15.35 -18.58 -3.94
N VAL A 243 -16.59 -18.80 -4.38
CA VAL A 243 -16.98 -20.03 -5.07
C VAL A 243 -16.25 -20.15 -6.41
N VAL A 244 -16.16 -19.06 -7.18
CA VAL A 244 -15.45 -19.05 -8.46
C VAL A 244 -13.95 -19.28 -8.26
N SER A 245 -13.33 -18.65 -7.26
CA SER A 245 -11.90 -18.89 -6.94
C SER A 245 -11.67 -20.36 -6.59
N TRP A 246 -12.51 -20.93 -5.74
CA TRP A 246 -12.39 -22.33 -5.34
C TRP A 246 -12.57 -23.30 -6.52
N PHE A 247 -13.39 -22.93 -7.51
CA PHE A 247 -13.59 -23.74 -8.72
C PHE A 247 -12.45 -23.61 -9.74
N ILE A 248 -11.71 -22.50 -9.73
CA ILE A 248 -10.54 -22.30 -10.60
C ILE A 248 -9.30 -23.03 -10.08
N ASP A 249 -9.23 -23.27 -8.76
CA ASP A 249 -8.14 -24.02 -8.12
C ASP A 249 -8.31 -25.56 -8.18
N PHE A 250 -9.36 -26.07 -8.83
CA PHE A 250 -9.66 -27.51 -9.01
C PHE A 250 -9.52 -27.94 -10.48
#